data_AF-A0A370EJI5-F1
#
_entry.id   AF-A0A370EJI5-F1
#
_cell.length_a   1.000
_cell.length_b   1.000
_cell.length_c   1.000
_cell.angle_alpha   90.00
_cell.angle_beta   90.00
_cell.angle_gamma   90.00
#
_symmetry.space_group_name_H-M   'P 1'
#
loop_
_entity.id
_entity.type
_entity.pdbx_description
1 polymer ?
#
loop_
_entity_poly.entity_id
_entity_poly.type
_entity_poly.pdbx_seq_one_letter_code
_entity_poly.pdbx_strand_id
1 'polypeptide(L)'
;MHAYITMKKNFILIVAALLIVIGCSTDYEILESQTNISLTADKSVQVIGNPVTFTVKDAKGDELTEEAEFYVDGNKIEGNTFTSDVVGNFEVTAVYNAVTSSPLMINYHDGTGINFRKRMLIEDYTGTWCGWCPRVAHAIELVHNQTEDAIAVAIHGPGKNPNDTGYDPYTYDTSAFETAMNLAPGYPKGYLNRNIQWAFPEPNNINQAIALTQGENPKLGVAMTSSIANGNISMDVNVMFGKDFSNNLKLVVYVVENGLIYEQHNYTSYYDGVDLLEDYEHNHVLRDPLTGMTGEAITADQTKIGQTYTRTFNVAVPANVANTANIEFIAFVIDETGRVINVRKSSPGETQEIELL
;
A
#
# COMPACT_ATOMS: atom_id res chain seq x y z
N MET A 1 54.11 -41.70 81.10
CA MET A 1 55.29 -42.14 80.34
C MET A 1 54.82 -42.43 78.91
N HIS A 2 55.19 -41.51 78.00
CA HIS A 2 55.21 -41.54 76.53
C HIS A 2 54.23 -42.40 75.69
N ALA A 3 53.52 -41.67 74.82
CA ALA A 3 53.35 -41.86 73.36
C ALA A 3 52.14 -42.66 72.80
N TYR A 4 51.23 -41.89 72.21
CA TYR A 4 50.61 -41.97 70.86
C TYR A 4 50.49 -43.34 70.15
N ILE A 5 49.32 -43.66 69.56
CA ILE A 5 48.89 -43.30 68.19
C ILE A 5 47.47 -43.85 67.93
N THR A 6 46.66 -43.01 67.29
CA THR A 6 45.30 -43.18 66.77
C THR A 6 45.25 -44.05 65.51
N MET A 7 44.18 -44.84 65.32
CA MET A 7 43.42 -44.93 64.06
C MET A 7 42.25 -45.92 64.21
N LYS A 8 41.01 -45.42 64.21
CA LYS A 8 39.80 -46.21 63.98
C LYS A 8 39.29 -45.91 62.57
N LYS A 9 39.24 -46.92 61.70
CA LYS A 9 38.53 -46.87 60.42
C LYS A 9 37.09 -47.36 60.66
N ASN A 10 36.13 -46.44 60.61
CA ASN A 10 34.72 -46.76 60.60
C ASN A 10 34.24 -46.99 59.16
N PHE A 11 33.54 -48.11 58.98
CA PHE A 11 32.85 -48.54 57.77
C PHE A 11 31.62 -47.63 57.54
N ILE A 12 31.52 -46.96 56.40
CA ILE A 12 30.34 -46.13 56.04
C ILE A 12 29.75 -46.69 54.75
N LEU A 13 28.47 -47.07 54.84
CA LEU A 13 27.60 -47.47 53.72
C LEU A 13 27.42 -46.32 52.72
N ILE A 14 27.58 -46.61 51.44
CA ILE A 14 27.24 -45.71 50.33
C ILE A 14 25.76 -45.93 49.99
N VAL A 15 24.92 -44.93 50.30
CA VAL A 15 23.55 -44.80 49.79
C VAL A 15 23.62 -43.84 48.60
N ALA A 16 23.31 -44.34 47.40
CA ALA A 16 23.20 -43.51 46.21
C ALA A 16 21.89 -42.71 46.27
N ALA A 17 21.99 -41.40 46.50
CA ALA A 17 20.88 -40.47 46.37
C ALA A 17 20.70 -40.08 44.90
N LEU A 18 19.62 -40.54 44.28
CA LEU A 18 19.17 -40.11 42.97
C LEU A 18 18.60 -38.68 43.11
N LEU A 19 19.37 -37.68 42.70
CA LEU A 19 18.90 -36.30 42.55
C LEU A 19 18.03 -36.20 41.30
N ILE A 20 16.70 -36.14 41.50
CA ILE A 20 15.75 -35.78 40.45
C ILE A 20 15.91 -34.27 40.22
N VAL A 21 16.57 -33.90 39.13
CA VAL A 21 16.62 -32.52 38.65
C VAL A 21 15.31 -32.25 37.95
N ILE A 22 14.35 -31.65 38.66
CA ILE A 22 13.15 -31.07 38.04
C ILE A 22 13.62 -29.79 37.35
N GLY A 23 13.98 -29.89 36.07
CA GLY A 23 14.17 -28.73 35.22
C GLY A 23 12.81 -28.12 34.92
N CYS A 24 12.54 -26.93 35.45
CA CYS A 24 11.48 -26.08 34.91
C CYS A 24 11.91 -25.69 33.49
N SER A 25 11.32 -26.30 32.45
CA SER A 25 11.31 -25.67 31.14
C SER A 25 10.31 -24.53 31.22
N THR A 26 10.81 -23.33 31.50
CA THR A 26 10.08 -22.12 31.14
C THR A 26 10.12 -22.03 29.63
N ASP A 27 8.99 -22.29 28.98
CA ASP A 27 8.79 -21.97 27.57
C ASP A 27 8.85 -20.44 27.47
N TYR A 28 10.00 -19.91 27.07
CA TYR A 28 10.13 -18.52 26.70
C TYR A 28 9.68 -18.40 25.25
N GLU A 29 8.51 -17.82 25.02
CA GLU A 29 8.22 -17.23 23.71
C GLU A 29 9.15 -16.02 23.56
N ILE A 30 10.13 -16.15 22.68
CA ILE A 30 10.86 -14.99 22.17
C ILE A 30 9.87 -14.29 21.24
N LEU A 31 9.15 -13.31 21.78
CA LEU A 31 8.39 -12.37 20.96
C LEU A 31 9.41 -11.70 20.03
N GLU A 32 9.19 -11.80 18.72
CA GLU A 32 9.95 -10.99 17.76
C GLU A 32 9.84 -9.54 18.19
N SER A 33 10.96 -8.81 18.19
CA SER A 33 10.89 -7.38 18.47
C SER A 33 10.10 -6.72 17.35
N GLN A 34 8.82 -6.44 17.58
CA GLN A 34 8.06 -5.59 16.68
C GLN A 34 8.74 -4.24 16.68
N THR A 35 9.27 -3.83 15.53
CA THR A 35 9.95 -2.54 15.38
C THR A 35 9.00 -1.46 14.91
N ASN A 36 7.88 -1.82 14.27
CA ASN A 36 6.89 -0.91 13.70
C ASN A 36 5.47 -1.49 13.79
N ILE A 37 4.49 -0.62 14.03
CA ILE A 37 3.04 -0.88 13.92
C ILE A 37 2.39 0.12 12.96
N SER A 38 1.26 -0.26 12.38
CA SER A 38 0.47 0.58 11.47
C SER A 38 -0.81 1.03 12.17
N LEU A 39 -1.00 2.35 12.30
CA LEU A 39 -2.26 2.95 12.77
C LEU A 39 -3.06 3.48 11.58
N THR A 40 -4.32 3.06 11.48
CA THR A 40 -5.27 3.54 10.47
C THR A 40 -6.60 3.93 11.10
N ALA A 41 -7.38 4.75 10.39
CA ALA A 41 -8.76 5.06 10.73
C ALA A 41 -9.70 4.62 9.60
N ASP A 42 -10.92 4.26 9.95
CA ASP A 42 -12.01 4.05 8.98
C ASP A 42 -12.30 5.33 8.16
N LYS A 43 -12.20 6.49 8.81
CA LYS A 43 -12.27 7.81 8.19
C LYS A 43 -11.27 8.77 8.84
N SER A 44 -10.38 9.35 8.03
CA SER A 44 -9.54 10.46 8.50
C SER A 44 -10.24 11.82 8.48
N VAL A 45 -11.41 11.92 7.84
CA VAL A 45 -12.25 13.13 7.81
C VAL A 45 -13.67 12.74 8.18
N GLN A 46 -14.25 13.42 9.17
CA GLN A 46 -15.54 13.06 9.75
C GLN A 46 -16.36 14.29 10.15
N VAL A 47 -17.69 14.16 10.11
CA VAL A 47 -18.60 15.21 10.61
C VAL A 47 -18.61 15.18 12.14
N ILE A 48 -18.63 16.35 12.78
CA ILE A 48 -18.77 16.48 14.25
C ILE A 48 -19.92 15.63 14.79
N GLY A 49 -19.72 15.02 15.95
CA GLY A 49 -20.69 14.15 16.61
C GLY A 49 -20.73 12.71 16.08
N ASN A 50 -20.04 12.38 14.97
CA ASN A 50 -19.90 11.01 14.50
C ASN A 50 -18.58 10.39 14.95
N PRO A 51 -18.54 9.09 15.28
CA PRO A 51 -17.31 8.43 15.68
C PRO A 51 -16.37 8.16 14.51
N VAL A 52 -15.08 8.08 14.83
CA VAL A 52 -14.01 7.48 14.01
C VAL A 52 -13.47 6.27 14.77
N THR A 53 -13.22 5.18 14.06
CA THR A 53 -12.68 3.93 14.62
C THR A 53 -11.25 3.72 14.15
N PHE A 54 -10.36 3.42 15.09
CA PHE A 54 -8.95 3.17 14.85
C PHE A 54 -8.64 1.69 14.81
N THR A 55 -7.72 1.30 13.93
CA THR A 55 -7.22 -0.06 13.82
C THR A 55 -5.70 -0.05 13.88
N VAL A 56 -5.13 -0.95 14.68
CA VAL A 56 -3.69 -1.18 14.76
C VAL A 56 -3.39 -2.55 14.22
N LYS A 57 -2.40 -2.63 13.33
CA LYS A 57 -1.88 -3.89 12.79
C LYS A 57 -0.37 -3.96 12.91
N ASP A 58 0.16 -5.17 12.98
CA ASP A 58 1.59 -5.41 12.83
C ASP A 58 2.04 -5.33 11.36
N ALA A 59 3.33 -5.55 11.08
CA ALA A 59 3.86 -5.49 9.72
C ALA A 59 3.33 -6.58 8.76
N LYS A 60 2.83 -7.70 9.29
CA LYS A 60 2.27 -8.82 8.51
C LYS A 60 0.79 -8.61 8.20
N GLY A 61 0.12 -7.73 8.96
CA GLY A 61 -1.29 -7.41 8.83
C GLY A 61 -2.15 -8.00 9.94
N ASP A 62 -1.52 -8.64 10.93
CA ASP A 62 -2.22 -9.19 12.08
C ASP A 62 -2.74 -8.04 12.95
N GLU A 63 -4.00 -8.12 13.36
CA GLU A 63 -4.67 -7.07 14.12
C GLU A 63 -4.23 -7.09 15.59
N LEU A 64 -3.90 -5.90 16.12
CA LEU A 64 -3.42 -5.66 17.48
C LEU A 64 -4.29 -4.62 18.22
N THR A 65 -5.48 -4.33 17.68
CA THR A 65 -6.32 -3.21 18.10
C THR A 65 -6.77 -3.32 19.56
N GLU A 66 -7.08 -4.52 20.03
CA GLU A 66 -7.60 -4.75 21.39
C GLU A 66 -6.51 -4.57 22.46
N GLU A 67 -5.26 -4.83 22.11
CA GLU A 67 -4.09 -4.72 22.98
C GLU A 67 -3.40 -3.35 22.93
N ALA A 68 -3.74 -2.51 21.95
CA ALA A 68 -3.15 -1.20 21.75
C ALA A 68 -3.78 -0.13 22.66
N GLU A 69 -2.94 0.83 23.10
CA GLU A 69 -3.38 2.03 23.80
C GLU A 69 -3.45 3.21 22.82
N PHE A 70 -4.56 3.94 22.81
CA PHE A 70 -4.78 5.07 21.89
C PHE A 70 -4.70 6.41 22.61
N TYR A 71 -4.13 7.40 21.93
CA TYR A 71 -3.97 8.76 22.45
C TYR A 71 -4.46 9.77 21.41
N VAL A 72 -5.20 10.78 21.86
CA VAL A 72 -5.65 11.91 21.05
C VAL A 72 -5.08 13.20 21.64
N ASP A 73 -4.32 13.94 20.84
CA ASP A 73 -3.55 15.12 21.25
C ASP A 73 -2.70 14.84 22.50
N GLY A 74 -2.11 13.64 22.57
CA GLY A 74 -1.29 13.16 23.69
C GLY A 74 -2.07 12.67 24.91
N ASN A 75 -3.40 12.75 24.93
CA ASN A 75 -4.24 12.27 26.03
C ASN A 75 -4.78 10.88 25.72
N LYS A 76 -4.61 9.93 26.65
CA LYS A 76 -5.12 8.57 26.49
C LYS A 76 -6.65 8.55 26.42
N ILE A 77 -7.21 7.77 25.50
CA ILE A 77 -8.65 7.53 25.38
C ILE A 77 -9.02 6.10 25.82
N GLU A 78 -10.31 5.88 26.11
CA GLU A 78 -10.84 4.54 26.34
C GLU A 78 -11.27 3.89 25.02
N GLY A 79 -10.81 2.66 24.78
CA GLY A 79 -11.07 1.94 23.53
C GLY A 79 -10.34 2.55 22.33
N ASN A 80 -10.79 2.17 21.14
CA ASN A 80 -10.20 2.53 19.85
C ASN A 80 -11.08 3.49 19.04
N THR A 81 -12.03 4.18 19.67
CA THR A 81 -12.95 5.10 19.00
C THR A 81 -12.84 6.50 19.54
N PHE A 82 -12.88 7.50 18.65
CA PHE A 82 -12.87 8.91 19.03
C PHE A 82 -14.02 9.65 18.36
N THR A 83 -14.69 10.53 19.12
CA THR A 83 -15.73 11.45 18.63
C THR A 83 -15.38 12.86 19.09
N SER A 84 -15.59 13.85 18.22
CA SER A 84 -15.45 15.26 18.57
C SER A 84 -16.73 16.04 18.23
N ASP A 85 -17.16 16.90 19.15
CA ASP A 85 -18.26 17.85 18.94
C ASP A 85 -17.78 19.20 18.39
N VAL A 86 -16.47 19.36 18.17
CA VAL A 86 -15.87 20.59 17.65
C VAL A 86 -15.13 20.34 16.35
N VAL A 87 -15.23 21.31 15.44
CA VAL A 87 -14.42 21.35 14.21
C VAL A 87 -12.96 21.52 14.60
N GLY A 88 -12.10 20.67 14.04
CA GLY A 88 -10.68 20.68 14.42
C GLY A 88 -9.88 19.54 13.80
N ASN A 89 -8.57 19.61 13.99
CA ASN A 89 -7.66 18.52 13.68
C ASN A 89 -7.18 17.91 14.99
N PHE A 90 -7.16 16.59 15.05
CA PHE A 90 -6.79 15.82 16.22
C PHE A 90 -5.68 14.85 15.83
N GLU A 91 -4.55 14.92 16.53
CA GLU A 91 -3.45 13.99 16.31
C GLU A 91 -3.69 12.72 17.11
N VAL A 92 -3.69 11.58 16.43
CA VAL A 92 -3.91 10.26 17.02
C VAL A 92 -2.62 9.46 16.96
N THR A 93 -2.23 8.86 18.08
CA THR A 93 -1.15 7.88 18.14
C THR A 93 -1.63 6.62 18.84
N ALA A 94 -1.02 5.49 18.51
CA ALA A 94 -1.24 4.22 19.19
C ALA A 94 0.07 3.69 19.77
N VAL A 95 -0.02 2.97 20.89
CA VAL A 95 1.11 2.33 21.56
C VAL A 95 0.80 0.86 21.78
N TYR A 96 1.67 -0.01 21.27
CA TYR A 96 1.63 -1.45 21.51
C TYR A 96 3.02 -1.93 21.93
N ASN A 97 3.15 -2.63 23.06
CA ASN A 97 4.44 -3.14 23.58
C ASN A 97 5.60 -2.12 23.54
N ALA A 98 5.34 -0.88 23.96
CA ALA A 98 6.27 0.27 23.96
C ALA A 98 6.71 0.77 22.56
N VAL A 99 6.10 0.28 21.49
CA VAL A 99 6.24 0.82 20.13
C VAL A 99 5.13 1.84 19.90
N THR A 100 5.49 3.07 19.54
CA THR A 100 4.54 4.12 19.17
C THR A 100 4.36 4.16 17.65
N SER A 101 3.12 4.25 17.18
CA SER A 101 2.80 4.42 15.76
C SER A 101 3.30 5.77 15.22
N SER A 102 3.37 5.90 13.90
CA SER A 102 3.38 7.24 13.29
C SER A 102 2.08 7.98 13.65
N PRO A 103 2.10 9.32 13.80
CA PRO A 103 0.90 10.09 14.09
C PRO A 103 -0.07 10.10 12.91
N LEU A 104 -1.36 10.00 13.22
CA LEU A 104 -2.46 10.04 12.27
C LEU A 104 -3.33 11.28 12.56
N MET A 105 -3.50 12.15 11.57
CA MET A 105 -4.38 13.32 11.70
C MET A 105 -5.83 12.98 11.36
N ILE A 106 -6.75 13.26 12.27
CA ILE A 106 -8.20 13.19 12.05
C ILE A 106 -8.78 14.61 11.96
N ASN A 107 -9.50 14.90 10.90
CA ASN A 107 -10.16 16.19 10.67
C ASN A 107 -11.66 16.08 10.90
N TYR A 108 -12.16 16.82 11.91
CA TYR A 108 -13.59 17.01 12.13
C TYR A 108 -14.10 18.30 11.48
N HIS A 109 -15.24 18.22 10.79
CA HIS A 109 -15.88 19.36 10.13
C HIS A 109 -17.39 19.43 10.41
N ASP A 110 -18.02 20.55 10.07
CA ASP A 110 -19.43 20.87 10.36
C ASP A 110 -20.46 20.26 9.39
N GLY A 111 -20.04 19.34 8.52
CA GLY A 111 -20.89 18.75 7.48
C GLY A 111 -21.14 19.62 6.24
N THR A 112 -20.60 20.84 6.15
CA THR A 112 -20.83 21.72 4.99
C THR A 112 -19.91 21.43 3.79
N GLY A 113 -18.80 20.74 4.03
CA GLY A 113 -17.80 20.40 3.01
C GLY A 113 -18.13 19.12 2.24
N ILE A 114 -17.73 19.07 0.98
CA ILE A 114 -17.73 17.86 0.17
C ILE A 114 -16.38 17.17 0.36
N ASN A 115 -16.39 15.97 0.92
CA ASN A 115 -15.22 15.17 1.24
C ASN A 115 -15.31 13.81 0.56
N PHE A 116 -14.16 13.27 0.16
CA PHE A 116 -14.09 12.01 -0.58
C PHE A 116 -13.21 10.99 0.13
N ARG A 117 -13.48 9.70 -0.06
CA ARG A 117 -12.57 8.64 0.37
C ARG A 117 -11.22 8.82 -0.33
N LYS A 118 -10.15 8.78 0.46
CA LYS A 118 -8.79 9.04 0.00
C LYS A 118 -8.13 7.74 -0.40
N ARG A 119 -7.50 7.72 -1.57
CA ARG A 119 -6.67 6.60 -2.03
C ARG A 119 -5.34 7.07 -2.52
N MET A 120 -4.40 6.14 -2.55
CA MET A 120 -3.05 6.38 -3.00
C MET A 120 -2.68 5.42 -4.13
N LEU A 121 -1.85 5.90 -5.07
CA LEU A 121 -1.33 5.13 -6.18
C LEU A 121 0.08 4.62 -5.83
N ILE A 122 0.35 3.35 -6.08
CA ILE A 122 1.69 2.76 -6.09
C ILE A 122 2.04 2.43 -7.55
N GLU A 123 3.10 3.02 -8.07
CA GLU A 123 3.68 2.62 -9.35
C GLU A 123 4.94 1.78 -9.07
N ASP A 124 4.89 0.49 -9.40
CA ASP A 124 6.02 -0.44 -9.34
C ASP A 124 6.68 -0.52 -10.72
N TYR A 125 7.83 0.14 -10.86
CA TYR A 125 8.64 0.01 -12.07
C TYR A 125 9.47 -1.26 -11.93
N THR A 126 9.16 -2.25 -12.78
CA THR A 126 9.57 -3.65 -12.60
C THR A 126 10.04 -4.30 -13.91
N GLY A 127 10.36 -5.60 -13.87
CA GLY A 127 10.62 -6.42 -15.05
C GLY A 127 10.85 -7.90 -14.71
N THR A 128 10.48 -8.79 -15.63
CA THR A 128 10.59 -10.26 -15.46
C THR A 128 12.04 -10.70 -15.21
N TRP A 129 13.00 -10.05 -15.89
CA TRP A 129 14.44 -10.28 -15.78
C TRP A 129 15.08 -9.74 -14.49
N CYS A 130 14.35 -8.94 -13.70
CA CYS A 130 14.88 -8.21 -12.58
C CYS A 130 14.78 -9.01 -11.28
N GLY A 131 15.88 -9.65 -10.87
CA GLY A 131 15.89 -10.50 -9.66
C GLY A 131 15.55 -9.78 -8.35
N TRP A 132 15.73 -8.47 -8.25
CA TRP A 132 15.34 -7.71 -7.04
C TRP A 132 13.91 -7.18 -7.08
N CYS A 133 13.22 -7.27 -8.22
CA CYS A 133 11.87 -6.75 -8.39
C CYS A 133 10.79 -7.42 -7.52
N PRO A 134 10.87 -8.72 -7.19
CA PRO A 134 9.96 -9.35 -6.22
C PRO A 134 9.92 -8.64 -4.85
N ARG A 135 10.95 -7.86 -4.50
CA ARG A 135 11.01 -7.05 -3.28
C ARG A 135 9.94 -5.95 -3.23
N VAL A 136 9.63 -5.30 -4.36
CA VAL A 136 8.59 -4.25 -4.40
C VAL A 136 7.20 -4.86 -4.50
N ALA A 137 7.05 -5.93 -5.29
CA ALA A 137 5.83 -6.73 -5.32
C ALA A 137 5.43 -7.20 -3.90
N HIS A 138 6.39 -7.74 -3.14
CA HIS A 138 6.13 -8.16 -1.76
C HIS A 138 5.77 -6.98 -0.84
N ALA A 139 6.41 -5.81 -1.00
CA ALA A 139 6.03 -4.62 -0.24
C ALA A 139 4.59 -4.19 -0.52
N ILE A 140 4.10 -4.34 -1.76
CA ILE A 140 2.72 -4.05 -2.14
C ILE A 140 1.75 -5.03 -1.47
N GLU A 141 2.07 -6.33 -1.44
CA GLU A 141 1.28 -7.33 -0.70
C GLU A 141 1.15 -6.94 0.78
N LEU A 142 2.27 -6.56 1.40
CA LEU A 142 2.27 -6.10 2.79
C LEU A 142 1.42 -4.85 2.97
N VAL A 143 1.42 -3.88 2.03
CA VAL A 143 0.53 -2.71 2.09
C VAL A 143 -0.94 -3.11 1.96
N HIS A 144 -1.28 -4.03 1.04
CA HIS A 144 -2.67 -4.49 0.87
C HIS A 144 -3.21 -5.25 2.08
N ASN A 145 -2.36 -5.90 2.87
CA ASN A 145 -2.76 -6.48 4.17
C ASN A 145 -3.17 -5.40 5.20
N GLN A 146 -2.72 -4.16 5.02
CA GLN A 146 -2.98 -3.05 5.93
C GLN A 146 -4.20 -2.24 5.51
N THR A 147 -4.35 -2.00 4.20
CA THR A 147 -5.37 -1.09 3.65
C THR A 147 -5.81 -1.47 2.25
N GLU A 148 -7.11 -1.32 1.97
CA GLU A 148 -7.71 -1.44 0.63
C GLU A 148 -7.63 -0.13 -0.18
N ASP A 149 -7.13 0.96 0.43
CA ASP A 149 -7.07 2.29 -0.18
C ASP A 149 -5.77 2.57 -0.93
N ALA A 150 -4.92 1.56 -1.08
CA ALA A 150 -3.77 1.57 -1.97
C ALA A 150 -4.11 0.87 -3.30
N ILE A 151 -3.77 1.50 -4.42
CA ILE A 151 -3.98 0.97 -5.77
C ILE A 151 -2.62 0.84 -6.43
N ALA A 152 -2.21 -0.38 -6.76
CA ALA A 152 -0.94 -0.65 -7.42
C ALA A 152 -1.07 -0.78 -8.93
N VAL A 153 0.01 -0.44 -9.64
CA VAL A 153 0.23 -0.74 -11.07
C VAL A 153 1.67 -1.20 -11.27
N ALA A 154 1.83 -2.29 -12.01
CA ALA A 154 3.13 -2.82 -12.43
C ALA A 154 3.49 -2.24 -13.81
N ILE A 155 4.57 -1.47 -13.87
CA ILE A 155 5.09 -0.83 -15.08
C ILE A 155 6.35 -1.59 -15.48
N HIS A 156 6.20 -2.54 -16.38
CA HIS A 156 7.30 -3.35 -16.90
C HIS A 156 8.21 -2.52 -17.80
N GLY A 157 9.47 -2.41 -17.39
CA GLY A 157 10.52 -1.64 -18.04
C GLY A 157 11.04 -2.28 -19.34
N PRO A 158 12.24 -1.92 -19.81
CA PRO A 158 12.74 -2.38 -21.10
C PRO A 158 12.93 -3.90 -21.14
N GLY A 159 12.63 -4.50 -22.29
CA GLY A 159 12.81 -5.94 -22.50
C GLY A 159 12.18 -6.45 -23.80
N LYS A 160 12.15 -5.64 -24.86
CA LYS A 160 11.29 -5.90 -26.03
C LYS A 160 11.70 -7.08 -26.93
N ASN A 161 12.96 -7.48 -26.92
CA ASN A 161 13.47 -8.47 -27.87
C ASN A 161 13.35 -9.89 -27.29
N PRO A 162 12.53 -10.79 -27.87
CA PRO A 162 12.34 -12.16 -27.38
C PRO A 162 13.59 -13.04 -27.40
N ASN A 163 14.66 -12.59 -28.07
CA ASN A 163 15.92 -13.34 -28.16
C ASN A 163 16.96 -12.87 -27.12
N ASP A 164 16.68 -11.82 -26.36
CA ASP A 164 17.59 -11.31 -25.34
C ASP A 164 17.30 -11.97 -24.00
N THR A 165 18.34 -12.17 -23.19
CA THR A 165 18.22 -12.70 -21.82
C THR A 165 17.48 -11.76 -20.88
N GLY A 166 17.21 -10.53 -21.30
CA GLY A 166 16.39 -9.54 -20.60
C GLY A 166 15.02 -9.36 -21.24
N TYR A 167 14.50 -10.38 -21.92
CA TYR A 167 13.17 -10.30 -22.51
C TYR A 167 12.09 -10.17 -21.43
N ASP A 168 11.18 -9.24 -21.66
CA ASP A 168 9.98 -9.02 -20.88
C ASP A 168 8.78 -8.87 -21.84
N PRO A 169 7.84 -9.83 -21.85
CA PRO A 169 6.67 -9.80 -22.74
C PRO A 169 5.68 -8.68 -22.42
N TYR A 170 5.84 -8.01 -21.28
CA TYR A 170 4.92 -7.01 -20.75
C TYR A 170 5.48 -5.59 -20.81
N THR A 171 6.68 -5.45 -21.36
CA THR A 171 7.39 -4.17 -21.52
C THR A 171 6.51 -3.05 -22.11
N TYR A 172 6.54 -1.90 -21.45
CA TYR A 172 6.00 -0.63 -21.94
C TYR A 172 7.10 0.43 -21.82
N ASP A 173 7.38 1.15 -22.91
CA ASP A 173 8.52 2.08 -22.93
C ASP A 173 8.17 3.39 -22.23
N THR A 174 8.59 3.50 -20.97
CA THR A 174 8.45 4.69 -20.13
C THR A 174 9.71 5.56 -20.11
N SER A 175 10.76 5.26 -20.88
CA SER A 175 12.08 5.92 -20.75
C SER A 175 12.02 7.45 -20.86
N ALA A 176 11.25 7.98 -21.82
CA ALA A 176 11.04 9.41 -21.99
C ALA A 176 10.29 10.04 -20.81
N PHE A 177 9.29 9.33 -20.28
CA PHE A 177 8.52 9.77 -19.12
C PHE A 177 9.37 9.76 -17.85
N GLU A 178 10.11 8.68 -17.60
CA GLU A 178 11.01 8.55 -16.44
C GLU A 178 12.07 9.66 -16.44
N THR A 179 12.64 9.97 -17.62
CA THR A 179 13.59 11.08 -17.77
C THR A 179 12.93 12.43 -17.49
N ALA A 180 11.74 12.67 -18.05
CA ALA A 180 11.01 13.94 -17.85
C ALA A 180 10.59 14.17 -16.39
N MET A 181 10.27 13.10 -15.67
CA MET A 181 9.90 13.12 -14.25
C MET A 181 11.12 13.05 -13.30
N ASN A 182 12.33 12.89 -13.84
CA ASN A 182 13.56 12.69 -13.08
C ASN A 182 13.45 11.53 -12.07
N LEU A 183 12.90 10.39 -12.52
CA LEU A 183 12.81 9.20 -11.68
C LEU A 183 14.20 8.57 -11.50
N ALA A 184 14.37 7.85 -10.38
CA ALA A 184 15.60 7.17 -10.05
C ALA A 184 15.98 6.17 -11.16
N PRO A 185 17.27 6.04 -11.51
CA PRO A 185 17.70 5.06 -12.50
C PRO A 185 17.59 3.64 -11.95
N GLY A 186 17.45 2.66 -12.85
CA GLY A 186 17.44 1.24 -12.50
C GLY A 186 16.06 0.69 -12.10
N TYR A 187 16.04 -0.62 -11.85
CA TYR A 187 14.87 -1.39 -11.44
C TYR A 187 15.28 -2.36 -10.30
N PRO A 188 14.37 -2.68 -9.35
CA PRO A 188 13.06 -2.07 -9.20
C PRO A 188 13.16 -0.65 -8.63
N LYS A 189 12.05 0.09 -8.75
CA LYS A 189 11.80 1.32 -7.99
C LYS A 189 10.30 1.50 -7.78
N GLY A 190 9.89 1.72 -6.54
CA GLY A 190 8.52 2.07 -6.20
C GLY A 190 8.32 3.59 -6.11
N TYR A 191 7.23 4.09 -6.67
CA TYR A 191 6.78 5.47 -6.49
C TYR A 191 5.37 5.54 -5.92
N LEU A 192 5.20 6.35 -4.88
CA LEU A 192 3.92 6.61 -4.22
C LEU A 192 3.37 7.94 -4.73
N ASN A 193 2.12 7.96 -5.17
CA ASN A 193 1.47 9.12 -5.77
C ASN A 193 2.34 9.82 -6.83
N ARG A 194 3.02 9.01 -7.67
CA ARG A 194 3.94 9.35 -8.76
C ARG A 194 5.28 10.01 -8.41
N ASN A 195 5.29 11.02 -7.53
CA ASN A 195 6.49 11.84 -7.33
C ASN A 195 7.14 11.68 -5.95
N ILE A 196 6.68 10.71 -5.15
CA ILE A 196 7.31 10.33 -3.90
C ILE A 196 8.03 9.01 -4.13
N GLN A 197 9.35 9.02 -4.12
CA GLN A 197 10.09 7.77 -4.15
C GLN A 197 9.82 6.98 -2.85
N TRP A 198 9.47 5.70 -2.99
CA TRP A 198 9.31 4.81 -1.84
C TRP A 198 10.69 4.53 -1.25
N ALA A 199 10.83 4.75 0.05
CA ALA A 199 12.07 4.55 0.78
C ALA A 199 12.50 3.07 0.74
N PHE A 200 13.76 2.87 0.33
CA PHE A 200 14.37 1.56 0.29
C PHE A 200 14.85 1.09 1.67
N PRO A 201 14.75 -0.21 2.01
CA PRO A 201 13.99 -1.22 1.29
C PRO A 201 12.48 -1.06 1.57
N GLU A 202 11.68 -1.11 0.51
CA GLU A 202 10.24 -0.84 0.52
C GLU A 202 9.46 -1.73 1.53
N PRO A 203 9.76 -3.05 1.68
CA PRO A 203 9.11 -3.89 2.71
C PRO A 203 9.29 -3.39 4.15
N ASN A 204 10.38 -2.67 4.45
CA ASN A 204 10.61 -2.11 5.79
C ASN A 204 9.97 -0.73 5.97
N ASN A 205 9.41 -0.15 4.91
CA ASN A 205 8.91 1.22 4.86
C ASN A 205 7.45 1.29 4.37
N ILE A 206 6.64 0.25 4.63
CA ILE A 206 5.23 0.21 4.22
C ILE A 206 4.38 1.33 4.85
N ASN A 207 4.77 1.80 6.05
CA ASN A 207 4.11 2.93 6.71
C ASN A 207 4.14 4.22 5.89
N GLN A 208 5.14 4.39 5.00
CA GLN A 208 5.16 5.52 4.07
C GLN A 208 3.98 5.49 3.10
N ALA A 209 3.61 4.31 2.60
CA ALA A 209 2.47 4.13 1.70
C ALA A 209 1.14 4.21 2.47
N ILE A 210 1.03 3.54 3.62
CA ILE A 210 -0.17 3.52 4.45
C ILE A 210 -0.57 4.94 4.87
N ALA A 211 0.41 5.76 5.29
CA ALA A 211 0.16 7.16 5.66
C ALA A 211 -0.48 7.99 4.55
N LEU A 212 -0.25 7.64 3.27
CA LEU A 212 -0.82 8.35 2.12
C LEU A 212 -2.28 7.96 1.84
N THR A 213 -2.80 6.90 2.46
CA THR A 213 -4.24 6.56 2.44
C THR A 213 -5.03 7.34 3.49
N GLN A 214 -4.35 8.02 4.41
CA GLN A 214 -4.94 8.65 5.58
C GLN A 214 -4.73 10.18 5.57
N GLY A 215 -5.30 10.87 6.56
CA GLY A 215 -5.10 12.29 6.83
C GLY A 215 -5.94 13.22 5.96
N GLU A 216 -5.33 14.30 5.46
CA GLU A 216 -6.03 15.38 4.75
C GLU A 216 -6.84 14.87 3.55
N ASN A 217 -8.10 15.32 3.45
CA ASN A 217 -9.01 14.95 2.36
C ASN A 217 -8.46 15.43 1.00
N PRO A 218 -8.52 14.60 -0.06
CA PRO A 218 -8.03 15.00 -1.39
C PRO A 218 -8.88 16.11 -2.04
N LYS A 219 -10.10 16.36 -1.54
CA LYS A 219 -11.07 17.32 -2.07
C LYS A 219 -11.43 17.12 -3.55
N LEU A 220 -11.15 15.94 -4.09
CA LEU A 220 -11.75 15.43 -5.32
C LEU A 220 -11.94 13.92 -5.22
N GLY A 221 -12.97 13.41 -5.88
CA GLY A 221 -13.27 11.97 -6.00
C GLY A 221 -13.29 11.56 -7.47
N VAL A 222 -12.95 10.30 -7.74
CA VAL A 222 -12.95 9.71 -9.09
C VAL A 222 -13.88 8.51 -9.09
N ALA A 223 -14.75 8.41 -10.10
CA ALA A 223 -15.60 7.26 -10.35
C ALA A 223 -15.57 6.90 -11.84
N MET A 224 -15.73 5.62 -12.14
CA MET A 224 -15.76 5.12 -13.51
C MET A 224 -17.01 4.30 -13.79
N THR A 225 -17.51 4.41 -15.01
CA THR A 225 -18.43 3.44 -15.59
C THR A 225 -17.81 2.95 -16.88
N SER A 226 -17.60 1.64 -17.01
CA SER A 226 -16.91 1.10 -18.18
C SER A 226 -17.51 -0.21 -18.67
N SER A 227 -17.27 -0.54 -19.94
CA SER A 227 -17.62 -1.82 -20.53
C SER A 227 -16.63 -2.16 -21.64
N ILE A 228 -16.50 -3.47 -21.91
CA ILE A 228 -15.76 -3.97 -23.06
C ILE A 228 -16.71 -4.80 -23.91
N ALA A 229 -16.86 -4.42 -25.18
CA ALA A 229 -17.71 -5.14 -26.12
C ALA A 229 -17.11 -5.06 -27.53
N ASN A 230 -17.13 -6.17 -28.26
CA ASN A 230 -16.66 -6.27 -29.65
C ASN A 230 -15.23 -5.72 -29.86
N GLY A 231 -14.34 -5.93 -28.88
CA GLY A 231 -12.96 -5.44 -28.93
C GLY A 231 -12.78 -3.95 -28.66
N ASN A 232 -13.81 -3.23 -28.20
CA ASN A 232 -13.74 -1.83 -27.82
C ASN A 232 -13.98 -1.64 -26.33
N ILE A 233 -13.25 -0.69 -25.74
CA ILE A 233 -13.48 -0.11 -24.42
C ILE A 233 -14.40 1.09 -24.59
N SER A 234 -15.52 1.09 -23.86
CA SER A 234 -16.36 2.28 -23.66
C SER A 234 -16.34 2.64 -22.18
N MET A 235 -15.93 3.87 -21.85
CA MET A 235 -15.74 4.29 -20.47
C MET A 235 -16.09 5.76 -20.28
N ASP A 236 -16.76 6.08 -19.18
CA ASP A 236 -16.85 7.42 -18.63
C ASP A 236 -16.05 7.50 -17.33
N VAL A 237 -15.12 8.46 -17.27
CA VAL A 237 -14.40 8.82 -16.05
C VAL A 237 -14.99 10.12 -15.51
N ASN A 238 -15.53 10.07 -14.30
CA ASN A 238 -16.13 11.20 -13.61
C ASN A 238 -15.22 11.67 -12.47
N VAL A 239 -14.93 12.97 -12.44
CA VAL A 239 -14.15 13.60 -11.38
C VAL A 239 -15.01 14.69 -10.72
N MET A 240 -15.38 14.48 -9.46
CA MET A 240 -16.15 15.45 -8.68
C MET A 240 -15.23 16.26 -7.77
N PHE A 241 -15.45 17.57 -7.69
CA PHE A 241 -14.60 18.49 -6.92
C PHE A 241 -15.29 19.01 -5.66
N GLY A 242 -14.61 18.92 -4.53
CA GLY A 242 -15.10 19.42 -3.23
C GLY A 242 -14.55 20.79 -2.83
N LYS A 243 -13.76 21.41 -3.71
CA LYS A 243 -13.31 22.81 -3.64
C LYS A 243 -13.02 23.32 -5.05
N ASP A 244 -12.84 24.61 -5.20
CA ASP A 244 -12.26 25.18 -6.42
C ASP A 244 -10.76 24.81 -6.50
N PHE A 245 -10.36 24.24 -7.63
CA PHE A 245 -8.95 24.09 -7.99
C PHE A 245 -8.61 25.14 -9.05
N SER A 246 -7.56 25.92 -8.80
CA SER A 246 -7.04 26.95 -9.71
C SER A 246 -5.90 26.48 -10.60
N ASN A 247 -5.35 25.30 -10.32
CA ASN A 247 -4.16 24.77 -10.99
C ASN A 247 -4.55 23.88 -12.17
N ASN A 248 -3.63 23.71 -13.12
CA ASN A 248 -3.83 22.84 -14.28
C ASN A 248 -3.78 21.36 -13.86
N LEU A 249 -4.90 20.85 -13.35
CA LEU A 249 -5.07 19.44 -13.08
C LEU A 249 -5.04 18.65 -14.38
N LYS A 250 -4.57 17.41 -14.30
CA LYS A 250 -4.63 16.48 -15.44
C LYS A 250 -5.21 15.14 -15.02
N LEU A 251 -6.04 14.57 -15.88
CA LEU A 251 -6.54 13.21 -15.75
C LEU A 251 -5.57 12.24 -16.41
N VAL A 252 -5.21 11.17 -15.70
CA VAL A 252 -4.51 10.03 -16.26
C VAL A 252 -5.40 8.79 -16.16
N VAL A 253 -5.47 7.99 -17.23
CA VAL A 253 -6.22 6.74 -17.27
C VAL A 253 -5.34 5.63 -17.82
N TYR A 254 -5.16 4.56 -17.04
CA TYR A 254 -4.43 3.35 -17.42
C TYR A 254 -5.40 2.20 -17.69
N VAL A 255 -5.11 1.44 -18.74
CA VAL A 255 -5.58 0.07 -18.93
C VAL A 255 -4.52 -0.85 -18.34
N VAL A 256 -4.91 -1.69 -17.38
CA VAL A 256 -4.04 -2.70 -16.79
C VAL A 256 -4.61 -4.10 -16.99
N GLU A 257 -3.76 -5.11 -16.93
CA GLU A 257 -4.15 -6.52 -17.09
C GLU A 257 -3.63 -7.36 -15.92
N ASN A 258 -4.47 -8.27 -15.45
CA ASN A 258 -4.19 -9.19 -14.34
C ASN A 258 -3.96 -10.62 -14.84
N GLY A 259 -3.42 -11.48 -13.98
CA GLY A 259 -3.32 -12.93 -14.23
C GLY A 259 -2.39 -13.30 -15.39
N LEU A 260 -1.38 -12.48 -15.68
CA LEU A 260 -0.44 -12.72 -16.76
C LEU A 260 0.69 -13.66 -16.28
N ILE A 261 0.79 -14.85 -16.85
CA ILE A 261 1.76 -15.87 -16.40
C ILE A 261 3.06 -15.75 -17.19
N TYR A 262 4.18 -15.54 -16.49
CA TYR A 262 5.52 -15.59 -17.05
C TYR A 262 6.56 -15.86 -15.94
N GLU A 263 7.79 -16.16 -16.34
CA GLU A 263 8.87 -16.35 -15.37
C GLU A 263 9.28 -15.01 -14.70
N GLN A 264 9.65 -15.06 -13.42
CA GLN A 264 10.20 -13.92 -12.69
C GLN A 264 11.48 -14.33 -11.96
N HIS A 265 12.59 -13.65 -12.23
CA HIS A 265 13.81 -13.82 -11.44
C HIS A 265 13.61 -13.31 -10.00
N ASN A 266 14.24 -13.96 -9.03
CA ASN A 266 14.12 -13.63 -7.62
C ASN A 266 15.44 -13.84 -6.87
N TYR A 267 16.01 -12.76 -6.34
CA TYR A 267 17.23 -12.74 -5.52
C TYR A 267 16.92 -12.49 -4.03
N THR A 268 15.65 -12.54 -3.66
CA THR A 268 15.17 -12.32 -2.30
C THR A 268 14.89 -13.65 -1.61
N SER A 269 14.67 -13.62 -0.29
CA SER A 269 14.13 -14.78 0.44
C SER A 269 12.61 -14.90 0.38
N TYR A 270 11.93 -13.97 -0.30
CA TYR A 270 10.47 -14.02 -0.52
C TYR A 270 10.14 -15.10 -1.56
N TYR A 271 8.88 -15.53 -1.61
CA TYR A 271 8.41 -16.56 -2.55
C TYR A 271 9.27 -17.84 -2.46
N ASP A 272 9.44 -18.32 -1.22
CA ASP A 272 10.25 -19.49 -0.85
C ASP A 272 11.74 -19.41 -1.22
N GLY A 273 12.24 -18.23 -1.61
CA GLY A 273 13.64 -18.01 -1.98
C GLY A 273 14.07 -18.76 -3.24
N VAL A 274 13.12 -19.11 -4.11
CA VAL A 274 13.38 -19.77 -5.39
C VAL A 274 13.95 -18.75 -6.37
N ASP A 275 15.09 -19.05 -6.99
CA ASP A 275 15.83 -18.12 -7.89
C ASP A 275 15.03 -17.70 -9.14
N LEU A 276 14.22 -18.61 -9.69
CA LEU A 276 13.38 -18.40 -10.87
C LEU A 276 11.96 -18.92 -10.58
N LEU A 277 11.00 -18.00 -10.58
CA LEU A 277 9.59 -18.29 -10.38
C LEU A 277 8.96 -18.57 -11.76
N GLU A 278 8.93 -19.83 -12.19
CA GLU A 278 8.55 -20.24 -13.57
C GLU A 278 7.13 -19.83 -13.99
N ASP A 279 6.14 -20.01 -13.09
CA ASP A 279 4.73 -19.71 -13.35
C ASP A 279 4.26 -18.50 -12.51
N TYR A 280 5.06 -17.43 -12.47
CA TYR A 280 4.72 -16.26 -11.68
C TYR A 280 3.55 -15.49 -12.30
N GLU A 281 2.58 -15.15 -11.44
CA GLU A 281 1.40 -14.39 -11.85
C GLU A 281 1.66 -12.87 -11.72
N HIS A 282 1.75 -12.19 -12.85
CA HIS A 282 1.87 -10.74 -12.91
C HIS A 282 0.48 -10.09 -12.91
N ASN A 283 0.26 -9.20 -11.93
CA ASN A 283 -0.99 -8.47 -11.74
C ASN A 283 -0.81 -6.96 -11.94
N HIS A 284 -1.91 -6.29 -12.28
CA HIS A 284 -1.98 -4.86 -12.54
C HIS A 284 -0.94 -4.35 -13.55
N VAL A 285 -0.61 -5.15 -14.55
CA VAL A 285 0.40 -4.82 -15.57
C VAL A 285 -0.12 -3.73 -16.50
N LEU A 286 0.57 -2.59 -16.59
CA LEU A 286 0.23 -1.51 -17.51
C LEU A 286 0.26 -2.00 -18.97
N ARG A 287 -0.88 -1.92 -19.66
CA ARG A 287 -0.97 -2.24 -21.10
C ARG A 287 -0.97 -0.99 -21.97
N ASP A 288 -1.70 0.04 -21.55
CA ASP A 288 -1.79 1.31 -22.29
C ASP A 288 -2.27 2.47 -21.38
N PRO A 289 -1.64 3.65 -21.42
CA PRO A 289 -2.16 4.87 -20.84
C PRO A 289 -3.02 5.65 -21.85
N LEU A 290 -4.35 5.60 -21.73
CA LEU A 290 -5.31 6.17 -22.70
C LEU A 290 -5.18 7.69 -22.90
N THR A 291 -4.66 8.38 -21.88
CA THR A 291 -4.42 9.84 -21.87
C THR A 291 -2.93 10.17 -21.99
N GLY A 292 -2.09 9.18 -22.32
CA GLY A 292 -0.65 9.25 -22.18
C GLY A 292 -0.17 9.28 -20.73
N MET A 293 1.13 9.05 -20.51
CA MET A 293 1.72 9.03 -19.17
C MET A 293 1.65 10.40 -18.47
N THR A 294 1.55 11.52 -19.20
CA THR A 294 1.50 12.87 -18.60
C THR A 294 0.08 13.41 -18.39
N GLY A 295 -0.94 12.66 -18.84
CA GLY A 295 -2.35 12.99 -18.67
C GLY A 295 -2.90 14.07 -19.61
N GLU A 296 -4.22 14.11 -19.69
CA GLU A 296 -5.00 15.15 -20.38
C GLU A 296 -5.43 16.26 -19.41
N ALA A 297 -5.38 17.52 -19.82
CA ALA A 297 -5.75 18.64 -18.96
C ALA A 297 -7.25 18.67 -18.63
N ILE A 298 -7.57 18.98 -17.37
CA ILE A 298 -8.91 19.39 -16.93
C ILE A 298 -8.87 20.92 -16.78
N THR A 299 -9.69 21.64 -17.53
CA THR A 299 -9.62 23.11 -17.55
C THR A 299 -10.18 23.71 -16.26
N ALA A 300 -9.63 24.85 -15.82
CA ALA A 300 -9.91 25.43 -14.51
C ALA A 300 -11.39 25.88 -14.30
N ASP A 301 -12.15 26.04 -15.37
CA ASP A 301 -13.60 26.30 -15.35
C ASP A 301 -14.43 25.04 -15.04
N GLN A 302 -13.86 23.85 -15.22
CA GLN A 302 -14.47 22.54 -14.93
C GLN A 302 -14.09 21.99 -13.56
N THR A 303 -13.17 22.64 -12.84
CA THR A 303 -12.63 22.21 -11.55
C THR A 303 -13.20 23.00 -10.38
N LYS A 304 -14.49 23.37 -10.46
CA LYS A 304 -15.19 24.16 -9.43
C LYS A 304 -15.90 23.28 -8.42
N ILE A 305 -16.04 23.79 -7.19
CA ILE A 305 -16.74 23.10 -6.11
C ILE A 305 -18.14 22.63 -6.54
N GLY A 306 -18.45 21.37 -6.24
CA GLY A 306 -19.73 20.73 -6.57
C GLY A 306 -19.89 20.33 -8.03
N GLN A 307 -18.97 20.72 -8.94
CA GLN A 307 -19.01 20.27 -10.33
C GLN A 307 -18.41 18.88 -10.48
N THR A 308 -18.87 18.18 -11.53
CA THR A 308 -18.30 16.93 -12.01
C THR A 308 -17.80 17.13 -13.43
N TYR A 309 -16.52 16.88 -13.64
CA TYR A 309 -15.92 16.74 -14.96
C TYR A 309 -16.10 15.30 -15.44
N THR A 310 -16.51 15.12 -16.70
CA THR A 310 -16.65 13.80 -17.32
C THR A 310 -15.78 13.70 -18.57
N ARG A 311 -14.99 12.64 -18.65
CA ARG A 311 -14.22 12.27 -19.84
C ARG A 311 -14.67 10.91 -20.37
N THR A 312 -15.20 10.89 -21.59
CA THR A 312 -15.63 9.67 -22.27
C THR A 312 -14.55 9.12 -23.20
N PHE A 313 -14.30 7.82 -23.13
CA PHE A 313 -13.44 7.07 -24.02
C PHE A 313 -14.28 6.06 -24.83
N ASN A 314 -13.97 5.95 -26.12
CA ASN A 314 -14.43 4.88 -27.00
C ASN A 314 -13.26 4.50 -27.90
N VAL A 315 -12.48 3.53 -27.45
CA VAL A 315 -11.19 3.15 -28.05
C VAL A 315 -11.13 1.65 -28.23
N ALA A 316 -10.30 1.16 -29.16
CA ALA A 316 -10.04 -0.27 -29.27
C ALA A 316 -9.30 -0.76 -28.01
N VAL A 317 -9.56 -2.01 -27.62
CA VAL A 317 -8.71 -2.71 -26.64
C VAL A 317 -7.26 -2.69 -27.16
N PRO A 318 -6.27 -2.33 -26.33
CA PRO A 318 -4.86 -2.36 -26.73
C PRO A 318 -4.46 -3.71 -27.30
N ALA A 319 -3.80 -3.72 -28.46
CA ALA A 319 -3.48 -4.95 -29.20
C ALA A 319 -2.52 -5.89 -28.45
N ASN A 320 -1.86 -5.38 -27.42
CA ASN A 320 -0.97 -6.14 -26.56
C ASN A 320 -1.73 -6.88 -25.42
N VAL A 321 -2.99 -6.56 -25.10
CA VAL A 321 -3.76 -7.30 -24.07
C VAL A 321 -3.88 -8.78 -24.45
N ALA A 322 -3.60 -9.69 -23.51
CA ALA A 322 -3.69 -11.13 -23.75
C ALA A 322 -5.12 -11.67 -23.57
N ASN A 323 -5.82 -11.21 -22.53
CA ASN A 323 -7.17 -11.63 -22.17
C ASN A 323 -8.00 -10.45 -21.67
N THR A 324 -9.01 -10.05 -22.44
CA THR A 324 -9.88 -8.92 -22.08
C THR A 324 -10.69 -9.13 -20.80
N ALA A 325 -10.90 -10.37 -20.37
CA ALA A 325 -11.60 -10.66 -19.11
C ALA A 325 -10.77 -10.24 -17.87
N ASN A 326 -9.46 -10.04 -18.04
CA ASN A 326 -8.55 -9.69 -16.96
C ASN A 326 -8.19 -8.19 -16.94
N ILE A 327 -8.83 -7.38 -17.79
CA ILE A 327 -8.62 -5.93 -17.81
C ILE A 327 -9.20 -5.30 -16.54
N GLU A 328 -8.45 -4.36 -15.96
CA GLU A 328 -8.97 -3.34 -15.06
C GLU A 328 -8.56 -1.94 -15.57
N PHE A 329 -9.18 -0.92 -15.01
CA PHE A 329 -8.88 0.48 -15.32
C PHE A 329 -8.46 1.22 -14.05
N ILE A 330 -7.43 2.04 -14.15
CA ILE A 330 -6.98 2.90 -13.06
C ILE A 330 -7.01 4.35 -13.56
N ALA A 331 -7.86 5.17 -12.94
CA ALA A 331 -7.98 6.59 -13.26
C ALA A 331 -7.57 7.44 -12.05
N PHE A 332 -6.79 8.48 -12.29
CA PHE A 332 -6.32 9.37 -11.24
C PHE A 332 -6.07 10.78 -11.75
N VAL A 333 -6.16 11.73 -10.83
CA VAL A 333 -5.93 13.15 -11.11
C VAL A 333 -4.60 13.56 -10.51
N ILE A 334 -3.78 14.22 -11.34
CA ILE A 334 -2.50 14.80 -10.91
C ILE A 334 -2.57 16.32 -10.83
N ASP A 335 -1.80 16.89 -9.91
CA ASP A 335 -1.56 18.33 -9.84
C ASP A 335 -0.46 18.79 -10.82
N GLU A 336 -0.13 20.07 -10.78
CA GLU A 336 0.90 20.69 -11.63
C GLU A 336 2.31 20.16 -11.39
N THR A 337 2.57 19.54 -10.23
CA THR A 337 3.85 18.87 -9.89
C THR A 337 3.90 17.43 -10.37
N GLY A 338 2.81 16.93 -10.95
CA GLY A 338 2.64 15.54 -11.36
C GLY A 338 2.29 14.59 -10.21
N ARG A 339 2.01 15.11 -9.00
CA ARG A 339 1.59 14.31 -7.85
C ARG A 339 0.16 13.86 -8.00
N VAL A 340 -0.14 12.61 -7.66
CA VAL A 340 -1.52 12.13 -7.57
C VAL A 340 -2.25 12.76 -6.38
N ILE A 341 -3.42 13.34 -6.64
CA ILE A 341 -4.33 13.87 -5.62
C ILE A 341 -5.25 12.77 -5.10
N ASN A 342 -5.88 12.02 -6.02
CA ASN A 342 -6.70 10.85 -5.70
C ASN A 342 -6.74 9.89 -6.89
N VAL A 343 -7.03 8.61 -6.62
CA VAL A 343 -7.04 7.52 -7.61
C VAL A 343 -8.21 6.57 -7.37
N ARG A 344 -8.71 5.96 -8.45
CA ARG A 344 -9.73 4.92 -8.40
C ARG A 344 -9.40 3.81 -9.39
N LYS A 345 -9.70 2.57 -9.01
CA LYS A 345 -9.65 1.39 -9.86
C LYS A 345 -11.08 0.93 -10.16
N SER A 346 -11.34 0.39 -11.35
CA SER A 346 -12.61 -0.26 -11.70
C SER A 346 -12.41 -1.46 -12.63
N SER A 347 -13.35 -2.40 -12.58
CA SER A 347 -13.46 -3.48 -13.56
C SER A 347 -14.47 -3.14 -14.67
N PRO A 348 -14.31 -3.67 -15.90
CA PRO A 348 -15.35 -3.58 -16.93
C PRO A 348 -16.70 -4.10 -16.44
N GLY A 349 -17.77 -3.35 -16.72
CA GLY A 349 -19.14 -3.66 -16.30
C GLY A 349 -19.52 -3.10 -14.93
N GLU A 350 -18.57 -2.57 -14.17
CA GLU A 350 -18.83 -1.86 -12.92
C GLU A 350 -19.36 -0.44 -13.20
N THR A 351 -20.41 -0.05 -12.49
CA THR A 351 -20.91 1.34 -12.45
C THR A 351 -20.59 1.89 -11.06
N GLN A 352 -19.59 2.75 -10.96
CA GLN A 352 -19.16 3.32 -9.70
C GLN A 352 -19.86 4.64 -9.42
N GLU A 353 -20.22 4.85 -8.17
CA GLU A 353 -20.60 6.15 -7.63
C GLU A 353 -19.37 6.84 -7.03
N ILE A 354 -19.44 8.16 -6.90
CA ILE A 354 -18.42 8.95 -6.20
C ILE A 354 -18.46 8.61 -4.70
N GLU A 355 -17.31 8.23 -4.14
CA GLU A 355 -17.21 7.88 -2.71
C GLU A 355 -17.10 9.12 -1.82
N LEU A 356 -18.25 9.66 -1.42
CA LEU A 356 -18.37 10.74 -0.46
C LEU A 356 -18.21 10.24 0.99
N LEU A 357 -17.73 11.11 1.90
CA LEU A 357 -17.53 10.80 3.33
C LEU A 357 -18.54 11.43 4.28
#